data_AF-A0A3C1A106-F1
#
_entry.id   AF-A0A3C1A106-F1
#
_cell.length_a   1.000
_cell.length_b   1.000
_cell.length_c   1.000
_cell.angle_alpha   90.00
_cell.angle_beta   90.00
_cell.angle_gamma   90.00
#
_symmetry.space_group_name_H-M   'P 1'
#
loop_
_entity.id
_entity.type
_entity.pdbx_description
1 polymer ?
#
loop_
_entity_poly.entity_id
_entity_poly.type
_entity_poly.pdbx_seq_one_letter_code
_entity_poly.pdbx_strand_id
1 'polypeptide(L)'
;MAFEPCYLELSRSGELKRRAEEAHARLEECRFCPRECGINRLLGAKGAACRTGERAVVSSYHAHFGEESPLVGYHGSGTIFFSWCNLRCQFCQNYEISQLGQGREVEPEELASMMLHLQAQGCHNINFVSPTHVVAQILAALALAAEKGLRIPLVYNTGGYDHLETLALLDGVIDIYMPDMKYSDEATARRLSKIKNYPEANCQAVKEMHRQVGDLVLDENDIAQRGLLVRHLVLPHGLAGTAQVVEFLAKEISVNTYLNVMDQYRPCHKADQFPEISRRPTQAEIAEAVSLAREAGLTRLDERRHWLMFRL
;
A
#
# COMPACT_ATOMS: atom_id res chain seq x y z
N MET A 1 26.15 -0.27 11.36
CA MET A 1 25.15 -0.48 12.42
C MET A 1 24.05 -1.35 11.84
N ALA A 2 23.49 -2.29 12.59
CA ALA A 2 22.34 -3.07 12.12
C ALA A 2 21.14 -2.13 11.89
N PHE A 3 20.34 -2.39 10.85
CA PHE A 3 19.13 -1.63 10.57
C PHE A 3 18.15 -1.72 11.74
N GLU A 4 17.53 -0.59 12.10
CA GLU A 4 16.49 -0.52 13.13
C GLU A 4 15.21 0.12 12.53
N PRO A 5 14.04 -0.56 12.62
CA PRO A 5 12.77 0.02 12.18
C PRO A 5 12.41 1.32 12.90
N CYS A 6 11.86 2.28 12.17
CA CYS A 6 11.56 3.63 12.67
C CYS A 6 10.65 3.64 13.90
N TYR A 7 9.61 2.79 13.90
CA TYR A 7 8.59 2.78 14.95
C TYR A 7 9.13 2.42 16.34
N LEU A 8 10.33 1.82 16.44
CA LEU A 8 10.92 1.43 17.72
C LEU A 8 11.36 2.64 18.55
N GLU A 9 11.83 3.71 17.90
CA GLU A 9 12.12 4.95 18.59
C GLU A 9 10.86 5.59 19.18
N LEU A 10 9.78 5.61 18.38
CA LEU A 10 8.46 6.09 18.82
C LEU A 10 7.85 5.22 19.93
N SER A 11 8.11 3.91 19.91
CA SER A 11 7.70 3.00 20.97
C SER A 11 8.44 3.32 22.28
N ARG A 12 9.76 3.52 22.22
CA ARG A 12 10.59 3.87 23.40
C ARG A 12 10.22 5.21 24.01
N SER A 13 9.88 6.21 23.20
CA SER A 13 9.47 7.53 23.68
C SER A 13 8.03 7.61 24.17
N GLY A 14 7.21 6.57 23.92
CA GLY A 14 5.78 6.56 24.21
C GLY A 14 4.92 7.28 23.15
N GLU A 15 5.55 7.90 22.15
CA GLU A 15 4.88 8.62 21.07
C GLU A 15 3.99 7.71 20.22
N LEU A 16 4.41 6.46 20.00
CA LEU A 16 3.62 5.48 19.26
C LEU A 16 2.26 5.21 19.92
N LYS A 17 2.24 5.10 21.25
CA LYS A 17 1.01 4.92 22.03
C LYS A 17 0.12 6.16 21.96
N ARG A 18 0.70 7.35 22.12
CA ARG A 18 -0.03 8.63 21.99
C ARG A 18 -0.70 8.75 20.62
N ARG A 19 0.01 8.41 19.55
CA ARG A 19 -0.55 8.43 18.18
C ARG A 19 -1.62 7.38 17.95
N ALA A 20 -1.51 6.21 18.59
CA ALA A 20 -2.56 5.20 18.54
C ALA A 20 -3.86 5.70 19.21
N GLU A 21 -3.75 6.33 20.38
CA GLU A 21 -4.88 6.97 21.07
C GLU A 21 -5.50 8.10 20.24
N GLU A 22 -4.67 8.96 19.65
CA GLU A 22 -5.11 10.03 18.75
C GLU A 22 -5.83 9.47 17.51
N ALA A 23 -5.27 8.46 16.86
CA ALA A 23 -5.88 7.83 15.69
C ALA A 23 -7.21 7.14 16.06
N HIS A 24 -7.29 6.51 17.23
CA HIS A 24 -8.53 5.92 17.71
C HIS A 24 -9.61 7.00 17.94
N ALA A 25 -9.28 8.13 18.55
CA ALA A 25 -10.21 9.25 18.74
C ALA A 25 -10.74 9.79 17.39
N ARG A 26 -9.90 9.84 16.34
CA ARG A 26 -10.31 10.23 14.98
C ARG A 26 -11.31 9.27 14.33
N LEU A 27 -11.62 8.10 14.92
CA LEU A 27 -12.71 7.24 14.45
C LEU A 27 -14.09 7.85 14.70
N GLU A 28 -14.24 8.78 15.66
CA GLU A 28 -15.50 9.47 15.94
C GLU A 28 -15.95 10.37 14.77
N GLU A 29 -15.00 10.96 14.04
CA GLU A 29 -15.23 11.73 12.82
C GLU A 29 -14.19 11.36 11.75
N CYS A 30 -14.38 10.21 11.11
CA CYS A 30 -13.34 9.60 10.26
C CYS A 30 -13.02 10.41 8.99
N ARG A 31 -11.75 10.86 8.90
CA ARG A 31 -11.14 11.54 7.74
C ARG A 31 -9.82 10.91 7.27
N PHE A 32 -9.63 9.60 7.50
CA PHE A 32 -8.38 8.89 7.17
C PHE A 32 -8.01 8.85 5.66
N CYS A 33 -8.96 9.14 4.78
CA CYS A 33 -8.71 9.21 3.34
C CYS A 33 -9.37 10.45 2.75
N PRO A 34 -8.98 10.88 1.53
CA PRO A 34 -9.56 12.04 0.86
C PRO A 34 -11.03 11.88 0.44
N ARG A 35 -11.76 10.89 0.98
CA ARG A 35 -13.23 10.88 0.95
C ARG A 35 -13.84 11.73 2.06
N GLU A 36 -13.09 11.96 3.15
CA GLU A 36 -13.50 12.79 4.28
C GLU A 36 -14.93 12.54 4.75
N CYS A 37 -15.26 11.26 4.97
CA CYS A 37 -16.66 10.87 5.16
C CYS A 37 -17.30 11.36 6.46
N GLY A 38 -16.50 11.71 7.47
CA GLY A 38 -16.99 12.16 8.78
C GLY A 38 -17.81 11.12 9.55
N ILE A 39 -17.79 9.86 9.12
CA ILE A 39 -18.57 8.79 9.75
C ILE A 39 -17.95 8.44 11.09
N ASN A 40 -18.79 8.37 12.13
CA ASN A 40 -18.43 7.81 13.42
C ASN A 40 -18.34 6.29 13.32
N ARG A 41 -17.12 5.79 13.22
CA ARG A 41 -16.80 4.36 13.09
C ARG A 41 -16.93 3.59 14.39
N LEU A 42 -16.91 4.28 15.54
CA LEU A 42 -17.16 3.69 16.86
C LEU A 42 -18.62 3.22 17.00
N LEU A 43 -19.54 3.85 16.25
CA LEU A 43 -20.95 3.43 16.18
C LEU A 43 -21.23 2.43 15.04
N GLY A 44 -20.20 2.01 14.31
CA GLY A 44 -20.26 1.03 13.23
C GLY A 44 -19.91 1.59 11.85
N ALA A 45 -20.01 0.73 10.82
CA ALA A 45 -19.54 1.03 9.47
C ALA A 45 -20.58 1.68 8.54
N LYS A 46 -21.80 1.96 9.04
CA LYS A 46 -22.92 2.40 8.20
C LYS A 46 -22.60 3.74 7.55
N GLY A 47 -22.70 3.80 6.23
CA GLY A 47 -22.40 5.01 5.44
C GLY A 47 -20.92 5.21 5.14
N ALA A 48 -20.01 4.52 5.82
CA ALA A 48 -18.58 4.57 5.49
C ALA A 48 -18.37 3.94 4.11
N ALA A 49 -17.83 4.72 3.18
CA ALA A 49 -17.59 4.24 1.83
C ALA A 49 -16.70 3.00 1.82
N CYS A 50 -15.74 2.88 2.75
CA CYS A 50 -14.90 1.69 2.90
C CYS A 50 -15.63 0.48 3.47
N ARG A 51 -16.66 0.67 4.30
CA ARG A 51 -17.38 -0.36 5.09
C ARG A 51 -16.61 -0.90 6.30
N THR A 52 -15.65 -0.14 6.81
CA THR A 52 -14.88 -0.52 7.99
C THR A 52 -15.39 0.23 9.22
N GLY A 53 -15.70 -0.51 10.29
CA GLY A 53 -16.12 0.04 11.58
C GLY A 53 -14.94 0.31 12.51
N GLU A 54 -15.15 0.15 13.82
CA GLU A 54 -14.12 0.30 14.85
C GLU A 54 -13.01 -0.74 14.75
N ARG A 55 -13.35 -1.97 14.35
CA ARG A 55 -12.37 -3.07 14.22
C ARG A 55 -11.90 -3.24 12.79
N ALA A 56 -10.65 -3.67 12.65
CA ALA A 56 -10.12 -4.08 11.36
C ALA A 56 -10.72 -5.44 11.00
N VAL A 57 -10.97 -5.66 9.71
CA VAL A 57 -11.36 -6.98 9.20
C VAL A 57 -10.14 -7.55 8.48
N VAL A 58 -9.64 -8.69 8.95
CA VAL A 58 -8.50 -9.39 8.33
C VAL A 58 -9.03 -10.57 7.54
N SER A 59 -8.66 -10.62 6.26
CA SER A 59 -8.99 -11.75 5.38
C SER A 59 -8.02 -12.91 5.58
N SER A 60 -6.73 -12.62 5.58
CA SER A 60 -5.66 -13.59 5.75
C SER A 60 -4.34 -12.93 6.15
N TYR A 61 -3.42 -13.71 6.69
CA TYR A 61 -2.02 -13.31 6.91
C TYR A 61 -1.10 -14.50 6.67
N HIS A 62 0.01 -14.30 5.97
CA HIS A 62 1.01 -15.33 5.69
C HIS A 62 2.29 -14.72 5.08
N ALA A 63 3.37 -15.50 5.00
CA ALA A 63 4.51 -15.19 4.14
C ALA A 63 4.05 -15.15 2.66
N HIS A 64 4.03 -13.98 2.05
CA HIS A 64 3.58 -13.76 0.68
C HIS A 64 4.78 -13.57 -0.26
N PHE A 65 4.77 -14.33 -1.36
CA PHE A 65 5.84 -14.35 -2.37
C PHE A 65 5.43 -13.67 -3.68
N GLY A 66 4.30 -12.95 -3.69
CA GLY A 66 3.78 -12.26 -4.88
C GLY A 66 4.08 -10.76 -4.95
N GLU A 67 4.72 -10.19 -3.93
CA GLU A 67 5.17 -8.78 -3.91
C GLU A 67 6.48 -8.59 -4.71
N GLU A 68 7.00 -7.37 -4.75
CA GLU A 68 8.25 -7.03 -5.45
C GLU A 68 9.45 -7.75 -4.86
N SER A 69 10.44 -7.98 -5.73
CA SER A 69 11.66 -8.71 -5.40
C SER A 69 12.32 -8.23 -4.09
N PRO A 70 12.46 -6.91 -3.82
CA PRO A 70 13.06 -6.41 -2.58
C PRO A 70 12.25 -6.65 -1.31
N LEU A 71 10.93 -6.88 -1.42
CA LEU A 71 10.06 -7.15 -0.27
C LEU A 71 9.96 -8.63 0.05
N VAL A 72 10.00 -9.48 -0.98
CA VAL A 72 9.85 -10.93 -0.84
C VAL A 72 11.15 -11.57 -0.38
N GLY A 73 12.28 -11.20 -0.98
CA GLY A 73 13.57 -11.80 -0.67
C GLY A 73 13.52 -13.33 -0.70
N TYR A 74 14.05 -13.92 0.37
CA TYR A 74 14.17 -15.38 0.54
C TYR A 74 13.09 -15.99 1.47
N HIS A 75 12.42 -15.17 2.27
CA HIS A 75 11.53 -15.61 3.36
C HIS A 75 10.10 -15.08 3.22
N GLY A 76 9.82 -14.29 2.20
CA GLY A 76 8.51 -13.69 1.95
C GLY A 76 8.34 -12.34 2.64
N SER A 77 7.40 -11.58 2.08
CA SER A 77 6.81 -10.41 2.72
C SER A 77 5.77 -10.88 3.73
N GLY A 78 5.86 -10.48 4.99
CA GLY A 78 4.91 -10.88 6.03
C GLY A 78 3.60 -10.13 5.86
N THR A 79 2.74 -10.62 4.98
CA THR A 79 1.61 -9.82 4.51
C THR A 79 0.36 -10.07 5.33
N ILE A 80 -0.32 -8.98 5.71
CA ILE A 80 -1.64 -8.97 6.34
C ILE A 80 -2.62 -8.32 5.36
N PHE A 81 -3.56 -9.12 4.84
CA PHE A 81 -4.58 -8.66 3.92
C PHE A 81 -5.82 -8.18 4.67
N PHE A 82 -6.04 -6.87 4.67
CA PHE A 82 -7.27 -6.31 5.21
C PHE A 82 -8.42 -6.44 4.20
N SER A 83 -9.58 -6.84 4.69
CA SER A 83 -10.82 -6.75 3.94
C SER A 83 -11.26 -5.29 3.85
N TRP A 84 -12.13 -5.00 2.89
CA TRP A 84 -12.54 -3.65 2.53
C TRP A 84 -11.41 -2.78 1.94
N CYS A 85 -11.80 -1.61 1.45
CA CYS A 85 -10.89 -0.66 0.80
C CYS A 85 -11.54 0.73 0.77
N ASN A 86 -10.75 1.79 0.83
CA ASN A 86 -11.20 3.17 0.55
C ASN A 86 -11.50 3.39 -0.95
N LEU A 87 -11.03 2.51 -1.84
CA LEU A 87 -11.32 2.54 -3.28
C LEU A 87 -12.46 1.58 -3.67
N ARG A 88 -13.03 1.78 -4.86
CA ARG A 88 -14.10 0.95 -5.44
C ARG A 88 -13.77 0.60 -6.89
N CYS A 89 -12.57 0.06 -7.11
CA CYS A 89 -12.05 -0.33 -8.41
C CYS A 89 -12.97 -1.37 -9.09
N GLN A 90 -13.43 -1.07 -10.30
CA GLN A 90 -14.30 -1.95 -11.08
C GLN A 90 -13.56 -3.16 -11.66
N PHE A 91 -12.23 -3.20 -11.54
CA PHE A 91 -11.32 -4.24 -12.02
C PHE A 91 -10.48 -4.86 -10.90
N CYS A 92 -10.89 -4.70 -9.64
CA CYS A 92 -10.10 -5.17 -8.50
C CYS A 92 -9.84 -6.68 -8.58
N GLN A 93 -8.58 -7.10 -8.61
CA GLN A 93 -8.20 -8.51 -8.58
C GLN A 93 -8.51 -9.17 -7.22
N ASN A 94 -8.53 -8.36 -6.15
CA ASN A 94 -8.85 -8.76 -4.78
C ASN A 94 -10.28 -8.34 -4.41
N TYR A 95 -11.25 -8.42 -5.33
CA TYR A 95 -12.60 -7.92 -5.07
C TYR A 95 -13.35 -8.71 -3.99
N GLU A 96 -13.05 -9.99 -3.82
CA GLU A 96 -13.66 -10.84 -2.78
C GLU A 96 -13.38 -10.26 -1.38
N ILE A 97 -12.15 -9.80 -1.13
CA ILE A 97 -11.78 -9.21 0.15
C ILE A 97 -12.11 -7.71 0.20
N SER A 98 -11.84 -6.96 -0.87
CA SER A 98 -11.94 -5.50 -0.89
C SER A 98 -13.36 -4.97 -1.09
N GLN A 99 -14.24 -5.74 -1.76
CA GLN A 99 -15.61 -5.35 -2.12
C GLN A 99 -16.69 -6.23 -1.49
N LEU A 100 -16.38 -7.50 -1.16
CA LEU A 100 -17.35 -8.44 -0.56
C LEU A 100 -17.11 -8.70 0.93
N GLY A 101 -15.98 -8.22 1.49
CA GLY A 101 -15.76 -8.22 2.94
C GLY A 101 -15.38 -9.56 3.54
N GLN A 102 -14.84 -10.48 2.73
CA GLN A 102 -14.37 -11.77 3.23
C GLN A 102 -13.26 -11.58 4.28
N GLY A 103 -13.46 -12.12 5.48
CA GLY A 103 -12.52 -12.04 6.59
C GLY A 103 -13.26 -12.08 7.93
N ARG A 104 -12.56 -11.71 9.00
CA ARG A 104 -13.14 -11.57 10.34
C ARG A 104 -12.66 -10.28 11.01
N GLU A 105 -13.51 -9.70 11.85
CA GLU A 105 -13.07 -8.64 12.75
C GLU A 105 -12.00 -9.16 13.71
N VAL A 106 -11.03 -8.31 14.02
CA VAL A 106 -9.92 -8.61 14.91
C VAL A 106 -9.74 -7.49 15.93
N GLU A 107 -9.36 -7.88 17.15
CA GLU A 107 -8.91 -6.96 18.18
C GLU A 107 -7.44 -6.53 17.94
N PRO A 108 -7.00 -5.38 18.50
CA PRO A 108 -5.60 -4.94 18.39
C PRO A 108 -4.57 -5.98 18.85
N GLU A 109 -4.88 -6.75 19.90
CA GLU A 109 -4.01 -7.83 20.42
C GLU A 109 -3.86 -8.98 19.43
N GLU A 110 -4.93 -9.30 18.70
CA GLU A 110 -4.90 -10.34 17.67
C GLU A 110 -4.07 -9.88 16.48
N LEU A 111 -4.26 -8.64 16.01
CA LEU A 111 -3.47 -8.07 14.92
C LEU A 111 -1.98 -7.97 15.31
N ALA A 112 -1.67 -7.58 16.55
CA ALA A 112 -0.30 -7.58 17.07
C ALA A 112 0.32 -8.99 17.06
N SER A 113 -0.47 -10.00 17.44
CA SER A 113 -0.04 -11.40 17.43
C SER A 113 0.25 -11.91 16.01
N MET A 114 -0.52 -11.45 15.01
CA MET A 114 -0.25 -11.75 13.59
C MET A 114 1.11 -11.18 13.15
N MET A 115 1.42 -9.92 13.51
CA MET A 115 2.73 -9.32 13.19
C MET A 115 3.88 -10.13 13.80
N LEU A 116 3.78 -10.46 15.09
CA LEU A 116 4.81 -11.24 15.79
C LEU A 116 4.95 -12.66 15.20
N HIS A 117 3.85 -13.28 14.79
CA HIS A 117 3.88 -14.59 14.15
C HIS A 117 4.64 -14.55 12.81
N LEU A 118 4.36 -13.55 11.96
CA LEU A 118 5.05 -13.37 10.68
C LEU A 118 6.54 -13.11 10.87
N GLN A 119 6.91 -12.32 11.88
CA GLN A 119 8.32 -12.17 12.27
C GLN A 119 8.94 -13.50 12.72
N ALA A 120 8.24 -14.29 13.54
CA ALA A 120 8.75 -15.58 14.01
C ALA A 120 8.91 -16.59 12.86
N GLN A 121 8.16 -16.44 11.76
CA GLN A 121 8.35 -17.20 10.52
C GLN A 121 9.58 -16.75 9.71
N GLY A 122 10.23 -15.65 10.10
CA GLY A 122 11.40 -15.10 9.41
C GLY A 122 11.06 -14.17 8.23
N CYS A 123 9.81 -13.70 8.12
CA CYS A 123 9.44 -12.74 7.08
C CYS A 123 10.31 -11.46 7.17
N HIS A 124 10.63 -10.88 6.03
CA HIS A 124 11.53 -9.70 5.96
C HIS A 124 10.88 -8.42 6.47
N ASN A 125 9.56 -8.35 6.46
CA ASN A 125 8.78 -7.18 6.85
C ASN A 125 7.37 -7.58 7.27
N ILE A 126 6.63 -6.64 7.85
CA ILE A 126 5.18 -6.70 7.97
C ILE A 126 4.55 -5.79 6.91
N ASN A 127 3.83 -6.38 5.97
CA ASN A 127 3.19 -5.67 4.87
C ASN A 127 1.68 -5.57 5.06
N PHE A 128 1.22 -4.33 5.25
CA PHE A 128 -0.18 -4.01 5.41
C PHE A 128 -0.81 -3.69 4.06
N VAL A 129 -1.73 -4.54 3.58
CA VAL A 129 -2.38 -4.37 2.27
C VAL A 129 -3.76 -3.75 2.42
N SER A 130 -4.02 -2.67 1.69
CA SER A 130 -5.21 -1.82 1.85
C SER A 130 -5.29 -1.12 3.24
N PRO A 131 -4.21 -0.51 3.76
CA PRO A 131 -4.13 -0.07 5.14
C PRO A 131 -4.84 1.25 5.44
N THR A 132 -5.14 2.09 4.44
CA THR A 132 -5.66 3.46 4.65
C THR A 132 -6.86 3.52 5.58
N HIS A 133 -7.79 2.58 5.42
CA HIS A 133 -9.02 2.57 6.21
C HIS A 133 -8.87 1.87 7.57
N VAL A 134 -7.69 1.37 7.92
CA VAL A 134 -7.41 0.69 9.19
C VAL A 134 -6.21 1.26 9.96
N VAL A 135 -5.80 2.50 9.67
CA VAL A 135 -4.62 3.14 10.31
C VAL A 135 -4.73 3.16 11.83
N ALA A 136 -5.89 3.51 12.39
CA ALA A 136 -6.09 3.52 13.85
C ALA A 136 -5.85 2.14 14.48
N GLN A 137 -6.35 1.09 13.84
CA GLN A 137 -6.24 -0.30 14.29
C GLN A 137 -4.80 -0.81 14.14
N ILE A 138 -4.11 -0.44 13.06
CA ILE A 138 -2.68 -0.75 12.86
C ILE A 138 -1.84 -0.11 13.96
N LEU A 139 -2.03 1.18 14.26
CA LEU A 139 -1.26 1.88 15.29
C LEU A 139 -1.48 1.29 16.69
N ALA A 140 -2.74 0.97 17.04
CA ALA A 140 -3.07 0.31 18.30
C ALA A 140 -2.38 -1.07 18.43
N ALA A 141 -2.45 -1.89 17.39
CA ALA A 141 -1.80 -3.19 17.36
C ALA A 141 -0.26 -3.09 17.36
N LEU A 142 0.29 -2.11 16.65
CA LEU A 142 1.73 -1.90 16.55
C LEU A 142 2.34 -1.48 17.89
N ALA A 143 1.66 -0.63 18.66
CA ALA A 143 2.10 -0.28 20.01
C ALA A 143 2.29 -1.54 20.88
N LEU A 144 1.32 -2.46 20.84
CA LEU A 144 1.39 -3.74 21.55
C LEU A 144 2.47 -4.67 20.98
N ALA A 145 2.60 -4.76 19.66
CA ALA A 145 3.58 -5.63 19.01
C ALA A 145 5.02 -5.18 19.28
N ALA A 146 5.28 -3.86 19.28
CA ALA A 146 6.59 -3.29 19.55
C ALA A 146 7.06 -3.61 20.98
N GLU A 147 6.19 -3.46 21.98
CA GLU A 147 6.46 -3.86 23.38
C GLU A 147 6.76 -5.36 23.50
N LYS A 148 6.06 -6.18 22.72
CA LYS A 148 6.22 -7.65 22.69
C LYS A 148 7.36 -8.14 21.80
N GLY A 149 8.18 -7.26 21.24
CA GLY A 149 9.41 -7.64 20.54
C GLY A 149 9.33 -7.70 19.01
N LEU A 150 8.38 -7.01 18.37
CA LEU A 150 8.44 -6.79 16.91
C LEU A 150 9.64 -5.89 16.58
N ARG A 151 10.50 -6.29 15.63
CA ARG A 151 11.78 -5.67 15.26
C ARG A 151 12.08 -5.71 13.75
N ILE A 152 11.11 -6.03 12.91
CA ILE A 152 11.24 -6.05 11.44
C ILE A 152 10.51 -4.85 10.80
N PRO A 153 10.93 -4.37 9.62
CA PRO A 153 10.37 -3.18 8.99
C PRO A 153 8.89 -3.31 8.64
N LEU A 154 8.20 -2.18 8.55
CA LEU A 154 6.80 -2.08 8.15
C LEU A 154 6.65 -1.58 6.72
N VAL A 155 5.81 -2.25 5.93
CA VAL A 155 5.43 -1.87 4.56
C VAL A 155 3.97 -1.39 4.54
N TYR A 156 3.74 -0.20 3.97
CA TYR A 156 2.42 0.37 3.77
C TYR A 156 2.00 0.27 2.30
N ASN A 157 1.31 -0.83 1.95
CA ASN A 157 0.89 -1.16 0.59
C ASN A 157 -0.52 -0.61 0.30
N THR A 158 -0.55 0.60 -0.27
CA THR A 158 -1.75 1.42 -0.41
C THR A 158 -2.13 1.69 -1.86
N GLY A 159 -3.42 1.97 -2.10
CA GLY A 159 -3.88 2.51 -3.37
C GLY A 159 -3.45 3.96 -3.62
N GLY A 160 -2.73 4.58 -2.67
CA GLY A 160 -2.22 5.94 -2.73
C GLY A 160 -3.31 7.01 -2.69
N TYR A 161 -4.46 6.70 -2.08
CA TYR A 161 -5.55 7.66 -1.86
C TYR A 161 -5.66 7.93 -0.36
N ASP A 162 -4.59 8.52 0.17
CA ASP A 162 -4.31 8.69 1.59
C ASP A 162 -4.35 10.18 1.95
N HIS A 163 -4.93 10.52 3.10
CA HIS A 163 -5.02 11.91 3.54
C HIS A 163 -3.69 12.35 4.18
N LEU A 164 -3.24 13.58 3.95
CA LEU A 164 -1.95 14.06 4.47
C LEU A 164 -1.89 14.03 6.00
N GLU A 165 -2.98 14.39 6.69
CA GLU A 165 -3.04 14.29 8.16
C GLU A 165 -2.99 12.85 8.68
N THR A 166 -3.30 11.87 7.83
CA THR A 166 -3.13 10.45 8.16
C THR A 166 -1.68 10.03 7.99
N LEU A 167 -1.04 10.46 6.90
CA LEU A 167 0.39 10.22 6.69
C LEU A 167 1.24 10.89 7.77
N ALA A 168 0.83 12.04 8.30
CA ALA A 168 1.50 12.69 9.42
C ALA A 168 1.52 11.82 10.70
N LEU A 169 0.46 11.03 10.96
CA LEU A 169 0.46 10.06 12.06
C LEU A 169 1.47 8.93 11.84
N LEU A 170 1.77 8.62 10.58
CA LEU A 170 2.65 7.53 10.16
C LEU A 170 4.11 7.94 9.98
N ASP A 171 4.44 9.24 10.12
CA ASP A 171 5.82 9.74 9.99
C ASP A 171 6.73 9.17 11.09
N GLY A 172 7.75 8.40 10.69
CA GLY A 172 8.59 7.62 11.60
C GLY A 172 7.94 6.34 12.14
N VAL A 173 6.76 5.96 11.64
CA VAL A 173 6.14 4.65 11.93
C VAL A 173 6.44 3.66 10.80
N ILE A 174 6.21 4.06 9.56
CA ILE A 174 6.38 3.21 8.38
C ILE A 174 7.82 3.32 7.87
N ASP A 175 8.43 2.18 7.56
CA ASP A 175 9.78 2.14 6.98
C ASP A 175 9.71 2.21 5.45
N ILE A 176 8.75 1.51 4.85
CA ILE A 176 8.63 1.36 3.40
C ILE A 176 7.22 1.72 2.96
N TYR A 177 7.09 2.71 2.07
CA TYR A 177 5.82 3.02 1.42
C TYR A 177 5.74 2.34 0.07
N MET A 178 4.58 1.74 -0.20
CA MET A 178 4.28 1.12 -1.48
C MET A 178 2.93 1.59 -2.05
N PRO A 179 2.86 2.83 -2.57
CA PRO A 179 1.65 3.34 -3.18
C PRO A 179 1.49 2.89 -4.63
N ASP A 180 0.25 2.56 -5.00
CA ASP A 180 -0.16 2.47 -6.38
C ASP A 180 -0.45 3.87 -6.95
N MET A 181 0.15 4.21 -8.09
CA MET A 181 -0.23 5.34 -8.95
C MET A 181 -1.03 4.81 -10.14
N LYS A 182 -2.35 4.72 -9.96
CA LYS A 182 -3.25 4.01 -10.90
C LYS A 182 -3.65 4.83 -12.14
N TYR A 183 -3.72 6.15 -11.99
CA TYR A 183 -4.28 7.06 -12.98
C TYR A 183 -3.61 8.43 -12.90
N SER A 184 -3.38 9.05 -14.05
CA SER A 184 -3.11 10.49 -14.15
C SER A 184 -4.36 11.33 -14.47
N ASP A 185 -5.46 10.69 -14.89
CA ASP A 185 -6.70 11.37 -15.27
C ASP A 185 -7.85 11.16 -14.26
N GLU A 186 -8.51 12.26 -13.88
CA GLU A 186 -9.62 12.23 -12.92
C GLU A 186 -10.85 11.51 -13.48
N ALA A 187 -11.20 11.74 -14.75
CA ALA A 187 -12.39 11.14 -15.33
C ALA A 187 -12.29 9.61 -15.34
N THR A 188 -11.11 9.10 -15.65
CA THR A 188 -10.77 7.67 -15.60
C THR A 188 -10.83 7.13 -14.17
N ALA A 189 -10.20 7.80 -13.21
CA ALA A 189 -10.25 7.40 -11.80
C ALA A 189 -11.68 7.36 -11.25
N ARG A 190 -12.51 8.37 -11.58
CA ARG A 190 -13.92 8.42 -11.20
C ARG A 190 -14.72 7.28 -11.81
N ARG A 191 -14.50 6.99 -13.08
CA ARG A 191 -15.25 5.97 -13.80
C ARG A 191 -14.87 4.56 -13.36
N LEU A 192 -13.58 4.27 -13.27
CA LEU A 192 -13.02 2.95 -13.02
C LEU A 192 -12.83 2.64 -11.52
N SER A 193 -12.74 3.64 -10.65
CA SER A 193 -12.53 3.43 -9.20
C SER A 193 -13.51 4.15 -8.27
N LYS A 194 -14.49 4.88 -8.83
CA LYS A 194 -15.56 5.61 -8.08
C LYS A 194 -15.00 6.53 -6.98
N ILE A 195 -13.98 7.29 -7.35
CA ILE A 195 -13.27 8.27 -6.52
C ILE A 195 -13.18 9.61 -7.25
N LYS A 196 -13.01 10.71 -6.52
CA LYS A 196 -12.80 12.05 -7.11
C LYS A 196 -11.38 12.50 -6.80
N ASN A 197 -10.85 13.46 -7.55
CA ASN A 197 -9.57 14.11 -7.28
C ASN A 197 -8.38 13.14 -7.06
N TYR A 198 -8.44 11.93 -7.64
CA TYR A 198 -7.44 10.90 -7.35
C TYR A 198 -6.01 11.31 -7.76
N PRO A 199 -5.76 11.82 -8.99
CA PRO A 199 -4.40 12.18 -9.39
C PRO A 199 -3.77 13.20 -8.43
N GLU A 200 -4.52 14.25 -8.05
CA GLU A 200 -4.05 15.26 -7.10
C GLU A 200 -3.76 14.65 -5.73
N ALA A 201 -4.72 13.94 -5.14
CA ALA A 201 -4.55 13.31 -3.83
C ALA A 201 -3.41 12.30 -3.81
N ASN A 202 -3.25 11.53 -4.89
CA ASN A 202 -2.21 10.53 -5.05
C ASN A 202 -0.83 11.17 -5.17
N CYS A 203 -0.67 12.19 -6.01
CA CYS A 203 0.59 12.93 -6.12
C CYS A 203 1.00 13.57 -4.78
N GLN A 204 0.06 14.18 -4.04
CA GLN A 204 0.36 14.74 -2.72
C GLN A 204 0.75 13.67 -1.70
N ALA A 205 0.03 12.54 -1.69
CA ALA A 205 0.35 11.41 -0.82
C ALA A 205 1.75 10.85 -1.12
N VAL A 206 2.09 10.64 -2.40
CA VAL A 206 3.40 10.09 -2.80
C VAL A 206 4.54 11.05 -2.44
N LYS A 207 4.35 12.37 -2.59
CA LYS A 207 5.32 13.38 -2.12
C LYS A 207 5.56 13.28 -0.63
N GLU A 208 4.49 13.19 0.17
CA GLU A 208 4.61 13.10 1.61
C GLU A 208 5.26 11.77 2.04
N MET A 209 4.89 10.65 1.40
CA MET A 209 5.55 9.37 1.62
C MET A 209 7.05 9.46 1.31
N HIS A 210 7.44 10.02 0.15
CA HIS A 210 8.85 10.22 -0.19
C HIS A 210 9.58 11.13 0.81
N ARG A 211 8.96 12.22 1.26
CA ARG A 211 9.54 13.11 2.27
C ARG A 211 9.87 12.35 3.57
N GLN A 212 9.03 11.40 3.97
CA GLN A 212 9.21 10.63 5.20
C GLN A 212 10.35 9.60 5.11
N VAL A 213 10.47 8.89 3.98
CA VAL A 213 11.37 7.71 3.89
C VAL A 213 12.47 7.80 2.83
N GLY A 214 12.40 8.75 1.91
CA GLY A 214 13.35 8.93 0.81
C GLY A 214 13.29 7.85 -0.26
N ASP A 215 14.36 7.76 -1.05
CA ASP A 215 14.54 6.71 -2.06
C ASP A 215 14.73 5.33 -1.40
N LEU A 216 14.26 4.27 -2.07
CA LEU A 216 14.37 2.91 -1.54
C LEU A 216 15.84 2.51 -1.30
N VAL A 217 16.15 2.15 -0.06
CA VAL A 217 17.43 1.61 0.40
C VAL A 217 17.30 0.10 0.56
N LEU A 218 18.22 -0.62 -0.08
CA LEU A 218 18.34 -2.07 -0.01
C LEU A 218 19.56 -2.45 0.82
N ASP A 219 19.51 -3.60 1.49
CA ASP A 219 20.66 -4.21 2.16
C ASP A 219 21.59 -4.93 1.18
N GLU A 220 22.66 -5.55 1.70
CA GLU A 220 23.62 -6.32 0.90
C GLU A 220 23.01 -7.55 0.17
N ASN A 221 21.79 -7.95 0.51
CA ASN A 221 21.06 -9.09 -0.05
C ASN A 221 19.92 -8.67 -0.99
N ASP A 222 19.91 -7.41 -1.44
CA ASP A 222 18.85 -6.78 -2.24
C ASP A 222 17.48 -6.66 -1.50
N ILE A 223 17.46 -6.74 -0.16
CA ILE A 223 16.21 -6.66 0.64
C ILE A 223 15.95 -5.22 1.06
N ALA A 224 14.72 -4.76 0.86
CA ALA A 224 14.31 -3.40 1.20
C ALA A 224 14.32 -3.19 2.73
N GLN A 225 14.97 -2.11 3.15
CA GLN A 225 15.01 -1.67 4.55
C GLN A 225 14.14 -0.45 4.80
N ARG A 226 14.23 0.57 3.93
CA ARG A 226 13.50 1.84 4.08
C ARG A 226 13.36 2.53 2.73
N GLY A 227 12.27 3.26 2.51
CA GLY A 227 12.13 4.16 1.37
C GLY A 227 10.88 3.91 0.54
N LEU A 228 10.77 4.64 -0.57
CA LEU A 228 9.60 4.61 -1.43
C LEU A 228 9.76 3.63 -2.60
N LEU A 229 8.79 2.73 -2.75
CA LEU A 229 8.61 1.84 -3.89
C LEU A 229 7.26 2.15 -4.56
N VAL A 230 7.22 2.65 -5.78
CA VAL A 230 5.96 2.99 -6.47
C VAL A 230 5.51 1.87 -7.38
N ARG A 231 4.21 1.59 -7.41
CA ARG A 231 3.56 0.71 -8.39
C ARG A 231 2.79 1.51 -9.41
N HIS A 232 2.99 1.23 -10.69
CA HIS A 232 2.19 1.79 -11.77
C HIS A 232 1.56 0.69 -12.62
N LEU A 233 0.24 0.54 -12.53
CA LEU A 233 -0.51 -0.47 -13.26
C LEU A 233 -0.74 -0.06 -14.71
N VAL A 234 -0.21 -0.85 -15.66
CA VAL A 234 -0.49 -0.65 -17.08
C VAL A 234 -1.92 -1.10 -17.38
N LEU A 235 -2.74 -0.16 -17.86
CA LEU A 235 -4.10 -0.44 -18.31
C LEU A 235 -4.18 -0.42 -19.84
N PRO A 236 -5.08 -1.21 -20.44
CA PRO A 236 -5.34 -1.16 -21.87
C PRO A 236 -5.64 0.27 -22.36
N HIS A 237 -5.29 0.55 -23.62
CA HIS A 237 -5.50 1.82 -24.30
C HIS A 237 -4.83 3.02 -23.61
N GLY A 238 -3.77 2.78 -22.84
CA GLY A 238 -3.02 3.82 -22.14
C GLY A 238 -3.80 4.53 -21.03
N LEU A 239 -4.92 3.93 -20.56
CA LEU A 239 -5.85 4.58 -19.61
C LEU A 239 -5.24 4.92 -18.25
N ALA A 240 -4.12 4.29 -17.89
CA ALA A 240 -3.41 4.62 -16.65
C ALA A 240 -2.67 5.96 -16.74
N GLY A 241 -2.38 6.45 -17.95
CA GLY A 241 -1.67 7.69 -18.18
C GLY A 241 -0.21 7.64 -17.75
N THR A 242 0.52 6.63 -18.25
CA THR A 242 1.90 6.33 -17.85
C THR A 242 2.84 7.51 -18.03
N ALA A 243 2.77 8.21 -19.17
CA ALA A 243 3.65 9.34 -19.45
C ALA A 243 3.61 10.41 -18.34
N GLN A 244 2.42 10.77 -17.86
CA GLN A 244 2.27 11.76 -16.80
C GLN A 244 2.74 11.22 -15.45
N VAL A 245 2.48 9.95 -15.15
CA VAL A 245 2.93 9.32 -13.89
C VAL A 245 4.45 9.29 -13.82
N VAL A 246 5.14 8.83 -14.87
CA VAL A 246 6.61 8.73 -14.87
C VAL A 246 7.27 10.11 -14.90
N GLU A 247 6.68 11.08 -15.60
CA GLU A 247 7.14 12.47 -15.59
C GLU A 247 7.05 13.07 -14.18
N PHE A 248 5.93 12.88 -13.49
CA PHE A 248 5.75 13.30 -12.10
C PHE A 248 6.81 12.68 -11.17
N LEU A 249 6.99 11.36 -11.25
CA LEU A 249 7.99 10.67 -10.43
C LEU A 249 9.41 11.19 -10.67
N ALA A 250 9.79 11.38 -11.92
CA ALA A 250 11.13 11.85 -12.26
C ALA A 250 11.38 13.32 -11.86
N LYS A 251 10.38 14.20 -12.03
CA LYS A 251 10.53 15.64 -11.81
C LYS A 251 10.28 16.08 -10.37
N GLU A 252 9.36 15.42 -9.67
CA GLU A 252 8.84 15.91 -8.40
C GLU A 252 9.13 14.98 -7.21
N ILE A 253 9.53 13.72 -7.47
CA ILE A 253 9.89 12.75 -6.43
C ILE A 253 11.39 12.49 -6.46
N SER A 254 11.86 11.66 -7.40
CA SER A 254 13.27 11.31 -7.57
C SER A 254 13.45 10.45 -8.82
N VAL A 255 14.49 10.72 -9.60
CA VAL A 255 14.93 9.82 -10.69
C VAL A 255 15.40 8.45 -10.19
N ASN A 256 15.71 8.33 -8.89
CA ASN A 256 16.08 7.08 -8.22
C ASN A 256 14.88 6.37 -7.57
N THR A 257 13.65 6.80 -7.84
CA THR A 257 12.44 6.11 -7.36
C THR A 257 12.44 4.68 -7.89
N TYR A 258 12.27 3.70 -6.98
CA TYR A 258 12.09 2.31 -7.39
C TYR A 258 10.66 2.14 -7.91
N LEU A 259 10.51 1.70 -9.16
CA LEU A 259 9.23 1.65 -9.86
C LEU A 259 8.92 0.24 -10.36
N ASN A 260 7.79 -0.32 -9.96
CA ASN A 260 7.21 -1.48 -10.62
C ASN A 260 6.22 -1.04 -11.70
N VAL A 261 6.60 -1.19 -12.97
CA VAL A 261 5.67 -1.06 -14.11
C VAL A 261 4.92 -2.39 -14.25
N MET A 262 3.73 -2.43 -13.65
CA MET A 262 2.97 -3.65 -13.45
C MET A 262 2.25 -4.09 -14.75
N ASP A 263 2.66 -5.24 -15.27
CA ASP A 263 2.05 -5.94 -16.40
C ASP A 263 0.89 -6.87 -15.99
N GLN A 264 0.60 -6.97 -14.68
CA GLN A 264 -0.27 -8.01 -14.14
C GLN A 264 -1.77 -7.70 -14.26
N TYR A 265 -2.16 -6.64 -14.98
CA TYR A 265 -3.56 -6.33 -15.20
C TYR A 265 -4.28 -7.50 -15.88
N ARG A 266 -5.41 -7.92 -15.30
CA ARG A 266 -6.36 -8.81 -15.95
C ARG A 266 -7.78 -8.37 -15.59
N PRO A 267 -8.74 -8.51 -16.52
CA PRO A 267 -10.14 -8.24 -16.22
C PRO A 267 -10.61 -9.10 -15.04
N CYS A 268 -11.10 -8.44 -13.98
CA CYS A 268 -11.66 -9.05 -12.78
C CYS A 268 -12.84 -8.20 -12.30
N HIS A 269 -13.60 -8.71 -11.33
CA HIS A 269 -14.75 -8.03 -10.75
C HIS A 269 -15.82 -7.66 -11.79
N LYS A 270 -15.90 -6.39 -12.18
CA LYS A 270 -16.88 -5.84 -13.13
C LYS A 270 -16.22 -5.30 -14.40
N ALA A 271 -14.95 -5.64 -14.65
CA ALA A 271 -14.20 -5.12 -15.79
C ALA A 271 -14.82 -5.51 -17.14
N ASP A 272 -15.59 -6.59 -17.20
CA ASP A 272 -16.38 -7.01 -18.35
C ASP A 272 -17.47 -6.00 -18.75
N GLN A 273 -17.91 -5.15 -17.81
CA GLN A 273 -18.87 -4.06 -18.05
C GLN A 273 -18.23 -2.80 -18.63
N PHE A 274 -16.90 -2.80 -18.81
CA PHE A 274 -16.11 -1.67 -19.29
C PHE A 274 -15.27 -2.12 -20.50
N PRO A 275 -15.77 -1.97 -21.74
CA PRO A 275 -15.13 -2.48 -22.95
C PRO A 275 -13.66 -2.07 -23.12
N GLU A 276 -13.28 -0.92 -22.59
CA GLU A 276 -11.90 -0.40 -22.68
C GLU A 276 -10.93 -1.04 -21.68
N ILE A 277 -11.41 -1.79 -20.69
CA ILE A 277 -10.55 -2.53 -19.75
C ILE A 277 -10.92 -4.02 -19.68
N SER A 278 -11.78 -4.50 -20.58
CA SER A 278 -12.25 -5.89 -20.62
C SER A 278 -11.24 -6.87 -21.23
N ARG A 279 -10.00 -6.42 -21.52
CA ARG A 279 -8.87 -7.22 -22.01
C ARG A 279 -7.59 -6.95 -21.22
N ARG A 280 -6.58 -7.81 -21.31
CA ARG A 280 -5.23 -7.49 -20.82
C ARG A 280 -4.55 -6.42 -21.69
N PRO A 281 -3.61 -5.62 -21.16
CA PRO A 281 -2.73 -4.82 -21.99
C PRO A 281 -1.94 -5.73 -22.93
N THR A 282 -1.64 -5.23 -24.11
CA THR A 282 -0.79 -5.88 -25.10
C THR A 282 0.67 -5.75 -24.69
N GLN A 283 1.55 -6.58 -25.27
CA GLN A 283 2.98 -6.45 -25.05
C GLN A 283 3.53 -5.11 -25.55
N ALA A 284 2.93 -4.54 -26.59
CA ALA A 284 3.30 -3.20 -27.07
C ALA A 284 2.99 -2.11 -26.04
N GLU A 285 1.80 -2.15 -25.42
CA GLU A 285 1.41 -1.18 -24.37
C GLU A 285 2.31 -1.30 -23.13
N ILE A 286 2.70 -2.52 -22.75
CA ILE A 286 3.63 -2.75 -21.63
C ILE A 286 5.03 -2.23 -21.98
N ALA A 287 5.54 -2.57 -23.17
CA ALA A 287 6.86 -2.13 -23.63
C ALA A 287 6.94 -0.60 -23.75
N GLU A 288 5.88 0.05 -24.23
CA GLU A 288 5.75 1.50 -24.28
C GLU A 288 5.82 2.11 -22.88
N ALA A 289 5.07 1.56 -21.90
CA ALA A 289 5.10 2.04 -20.52
C ALA A 289 6.52 1.95 -19.90
N VAL A 290 7.25 0.86 -20.18
CA VAL A 290 8.65 0.70 -19.75
C VAL A 290 9.58 1.69 -20.47
N SER A 291 9.37 1.94 -21.77
CA SER A 291 10.16 2.92 -22.53
C SER A 291 9.99 4.32 -21.97
N LEU A 292 8.74 4.73 -21.72
CA LEU A 292 8.42 6.04 -21.14
C LEU A 292 9.09 6.21 -19.77
N ALA A 293 9.09 5.20 -18.91
CA ALA A 293 9.77 5.24 -17.63
C ALA A 293 11.29 5.47 -17.79
N ARG A 294 11.93 4.76 -18.72
CA ARG A 294 13.37 4.90 -19.01
C ARG A 294 13.70 6.27 -19.63
N GLU A 295 12.88 6.75 -20.55
CA GLU A 295 13.02 8.06 -21.19
C GLU A 295 12.87 9.21 -20.17
N ALA A 296 12.01 9.04 -19.16
CA ALA A 296 11.90 9.96 -18.04
C ALA A 296 13.09 9.89 -17.05
N GLY A 297 14.02 8.94 -17.23
CA GLY A 297 15.20 8.75 -16.40
C GLY A 297 15.02 7.81 -15.21
N LEU A 298 13.88 7.12 -15.10
CA LEU A 298 13.63 6.13 -14.04
C LEU A 298 14.30 4.80 -14.43
N THR A 299 15.42 4.50 -13.79
CA THR A 299 16.27 3.34 -14.14
C THR A 299 16.10 2.15 -13.19
N ARG A 300 15.58 2.37 -11.99
CA ARG A 300 15.35 1.33 -10.95
C ARG A 300 13.98 0.68 -11.12
N LEU A 301 13.83 -0.07 -12.21
CA LEU A 301 12.58 -0.79 -12.49
C LEU A 301 12.59 -2.16 -11.80
N ASP A 302 11.45 -2.57 -11.22
CA ASP A 302 11.32 -3.90 -10.65
C ASP A 302 11.44 -4.97 -11.74
N GLU A 303 12.40 -5.87 -11.57
CA GLU A 303 12.52 -7.06 -12.38
C GLU A 303 12.07 -8.23 -11.52
N ARG A 304 10.92 -8.84 -11.84
CA ARG A 304 10.48 -10.06 -11.17
C ARG A 304 11.51 -11.16 -11.42
N ARG A 305 12.37 -11.42 -10.44
CA ARG A 305 13.20 -12.61 -10.44
C ARG A 305 12.26 -13.80 -10.27
N HIS A 306 11.97 -14.52 -11.35
CA HIS A 306 11.22 -15.78 -11.30
C HIS A 306 11.98 -16.75 -10.40
N TRP A 307 11.65 -16.79 -9.11
CA TRP A 307 12.25 -17.64 -8.09
C TRP A 307 12.03 -19.15 -8.31
N LEU A 308 11.39 -19.52 -9.42
CA LEU A 308 10.98 -20.87 -9.78
C LEU A 308 12.01 -21.67 -10.61
N MET A 309 13.25 -21.19 -10.81
CA MET A 309 14.21 -21.89 -11.68
C MET A 309 15.54 -22.35 -11.06
N PHE A 310 15.87 -22.06 -9.79
CA PHE A 310 17.19 -22.44 -9.24
C PHE A 310 17.17 -23.11 -7.86
N ARG A 311 16.18 -23.98 -7.61
CA ARG A 311 16.28 -25.04 -6.59
C ARG A 311 15.73 -26.36 -7.12
N LEU A 312 16.54 -27.03 -7.94
CA LEU A 312 16.61 -28.48 -8.07
C LEU A 312 18.03 -28.90 -7.75
#